data_AF-A0A8J5WUQ8-F1
#
_entry.id   AF-A0A8J5WUQ8-F1
#
_cell.length_a   1.000
_cell.length_b   1.000
_cell.length_c   1.000
_cell.angle_alpha   90.00
_cell.angle_beta   90.00
_cell.angle_gamma   90.00
#
_symmetry.space_group_name_H-M   'P 1'
#
loop_
_entity.id
_entity.type
_entity.pdbx_description
1 polymer ?
#
loop_
_entity_poly.entity_id
_entity_poly.type
_entity_poly.pdbx_seq_one_letter_code
_entity_poly.pdbx_strand_id
1 'polypeptide(L)'
;MPSMVAEAPPSNSSCAIWSRRRDEITFDRLHKFWSALSPQARHELLRLDRQTLIEHARKNLYCSRCNGLLLESFSQIVMYGKSLHQESSGKPRIQEVEPDDVQDLSVHPWGGLSTTKDGILTLLDCFINTNSLHVLQNVFDSSRVREREREMLYPDACGGAGRGWISPVIANYGRGHGTRDTCALHTARLSCDTLEDFWSALAEETRLSLLHMKEEDFIERLMHRFDSKRFCRDCRRNVIREFKELKELKRLRWEPRCTSWFCVADTAFQCEVFEDAVLVDWPQSFLDQDRSYHHFEWAIGTDEGKSDILEFEDVGINGKVHRKGLDLDQFEDYFVTLRAWRLDGRCAEFCVKAHALKGQSCVHRRLIVGDGFVTITKGESIRSFFEHAEEAEEEDEDDAMDRDGNDPDVDGAHPQKHAKSPELAREFLLDAATVIFKEQ
;
A
#
# COMPACT_ATOMS: atom_id res chain seq x y z
N MET A 1 -27.62 54.38 -2.26
CA MET A 1 -28.99 54.53 -2.79
C MET A 1 -28.91 55.05 -4.22
N PRO A 2 -29.57 54.43 -5.21
CA PRO A 2 -30.26 53.14 -5.13
C PRO A 2 -30.12 52.20 -6.35
N SER A 3 -30.35 50.90 -6.06
CA SER A 3 -31.15 49.91 -6.82
C SER A 3 -30.64 49.48 -8.22
N MET A 4 -30.45 48.19 -8.53
CA MET A 4 -31.51 47.17 -8.45
C MET A 4 -31.10 45.83 -7.86
N VAL A 5 -31.92 45.45 -6.88
CA VAL A 5 -32.19 44.12 -6.38
C VAL A 5 -32.86 43.30 -7.49
N ALA A 6 -32.34 42.11 -7.76
CA ALA A 6 -33.16 41.02 -8.29
C ALA A 6 -33.13 39.91 -7.22
N GLU A 7 -34.25 39.82 -6.52
CA GLU A 7 -34.59 38.76 -5.58
C GLU A 7 -34.46 37.39 -6.27
N ALA A 8 -33.79 36.46 -5.61
CA ALA A 8 -34.05 35.05 -5.81
C ALA A 8 -34.33 34.41 -4.45
N PRO A 9 -35.60 34.10 -4.15
CA PRO A 9 -35.87 32.94 -3.31
C PRO A 9 -37.01 32.07 -3.91
N PRO A 10 -37.21 30.82 -3.44
CA PRO A 10 -36.35 30.05 -2.54
C PRO A 10 -35.82 28.75 -3.19
N SER A 11 -34.85 28.17 -2.50
CA SER A 11 -34.52 26.75 -2.46
C SER A 11 -35.72 25.83 -2.79
N ASN A 12 -35.82 25.38 -4.03
CA ASN A 12 -36.55 24.17 -4.39
C ASN A 12 -35.54 23.04 -4.56
N SER A 13 -34.86 22.65 -3.47
CA SER A 13 -34.48 21.24 -3.35
C SER A 13 -35.81 20.51 -3.15
N SER A 14 -36.44 20.09 -4.23
CA SER A 14 -37.60 19.23 -4.09
C SER A 14 -37.13 17.98 -3.34
N CYS A 15 -37.62 17.80 -2.11
CA CYS A 15 -37.76 16.52 -1.43
C CYS A 15 -38.65 15.63 -2.32
N ALA A 16 -38.15 15.26 -3.49
CA ALA A 16 -38.86 14.48 -4.47
C ALA A 16 -38.91 13.06 -3.93
N ILE A 17 -40.11 12.67 -3.51
CA ILE A 17 -40.39 11.32 -3.00
C ILE A 17 -39.88 10.30 -4.02
N TRP A 18 -39.11 9.34 -3.52
CA TRP A 18 -38.52 8.27 -4.33
C TRP A 18 -39.56 7.26 -4.77
N SER A 19 -40.29 7.62 -5.82
CA SER A 19 -41.32 6.81 -6.46
C SER A 19 -41.06 6.72 -7.96
N ARG A 20 -41.32 5.53 -8.53
CA ARG A 20 -41.42 5.35 -10.00
C ARG A 20 -42.60 6.15 -10.59
N ARG A 21 -43.51 6.62 -9.74
CA ARG A 21 -44.69 7.42 -10.07
C ARG A 21 -44.68 8.71 -9.23
N ARG A 22 -43.84 9.66 -9.64
CA ARG A 22 -43.59 10.92 -8.89
C ARG A 22 -44.84 11.78 -8.77
N ASP A 23 -45.77 11.68 -9.71
CA ASP A 23 -46.97 12.50 -9.76
C ASP A 23 -48.17 11.92 -8.97
N GLU A 24 -48.07 10.66 -8.50
CA GLU A 24 -49.19 9.96 -7.84
C GLU A 24 -49.10 9.95 -6.31
N ILE A 25 -47.92 10.18 -5.73
CA ILE A 25 -47.65 10.02 -4.30
C ILE A 25 -47.19 11.36 -3.72
N THR A 26 -47.93 11.86 -2.72
CA THR A 26 -47.57 13.07 -1.97
C THR A 26 -46.88 12.73 -0.65
N PHE A 27 -46.10 13.67 -0.11
CA PHE A 27 -45.31 13.43 1.10
C PHE A 27 -46.24 13.16 2.28
N ASP A 28 -47.35 13.89 2.37
CA ASP A 28 -48.38 13.70 3.39
C ASP A 28 -48.98 12.29 3.38
N ARG A 29 -49.19 11.70 2.19
CA ARG A 29 -49.69 10.33 2.07
C ARG A 29 -48.66 9.31 2.55
N LEU A 30 -47.39 9.51 2.18
CA LEU A 30 -46.30 8.64 2.62
C LEU A 30 -46.04 8.77 4.13
N HIS A 31 -46.13 9.99 4.67
CA HIS A 31 -46.01 10.24 6.10
C HIS A 31 -47.12 9.55 6.87
N LYS A 32 -48.38 9.68 6.42
CA LYS A 32 -49.52 8.96 7.01
C LYS A 32 -49.30 7.45 6.99
N PHE A 33 -48.85 6.90 5.86
CA PHE A 33 -48.51 5.48 5.75
C PHE A 33 -47.44 5.08 6.76
N TRP A 34 -46.31 5.80 6.79
CA TRP A 34 -45.20 5.52 7.71
C TRP A 34 -45.60 5.58 9.18
N SER A 35 -46.30 6.65 9.57
CA SER A 35 -46.77 6.87 10.94
C SER A 35 -47.78 5.80 11.40
N ALA A 36 -48.54 5.21 10.48
CA ALA A 36 -49.51 4.16 10.78
C ALA A 36 -48.89 2.76 10.93
N LEU A 37 -47.66 2.54 10.46
CA LEU A 37 -46.96 1.26 10.61
C LEU A 37 -46.47 1.07 12.05
N SER A 38 -46.59 -0.16 12.56
CA SER A 38 -45.93 -0.55 13.81
C SER A 38 -44.40 -0.57 13.62
N PRO A 39 -43.61 -0.41 14.69
CA PRO A 39 -42.15 -0.51 14.61
C PRO A 39 -41.70 -1.82 13.95
N GLN A 40 -42.34 -2.94 14.26
CA GLN A 40 -42.04 -4.24 13.64
C GLN A 40 -42.31 -4.23 12.13
N ALA A 41 -43.45 -3.67 11.69
CA ALA A 41 -43.78 -3.57 10.27
C ALA A 41 -42.81 -2.65 9.51
N ARG A 42 -42.31 -1.58 10.16
CA ARG A 42 -41.28 -0.71 9.58
C ARG A 42 -39.94 -1.43 9.40
N HIS A 43 -39.53 -2.24 10.38
CA HIS A 43 -38.35 -3.09 10.25
C HIS A 43 -38.49 -4.12 9.13
N GLU A 44 -39.65 -4.79 9.03
CA GLU A 44 -39.91 -5.76 7.96
C GLU A 44 -39.91 -5.11 6.57
N LEU A 45 -40.39 -3.87 6.45
CA LEU A 45 -40.38 -3.12 5.20
C LEU A 45 -38.97 -2.73 4.73
N LEU A 46 -38.06 -2.42 5.66
CA LEU A 46 -36.70 -1.93 5.39
C LEU A 46 -35.66 -3.02 5.61
N ARG A 47 -35.93 -4.20 5.07
CA ARG A 47 -35.01 -5.34 5.05
C ARG A 47 -34.59 -5.65 3.62
N LEU A 48 -33.29 -5.75 3.42
CA LEU A 48 -32.69 -6.18 2.16
C LEU A 48 -31.73 -7.34 2.45
N ASP A 49 -32.06 -8.52 1.94
CA ASP A 49 -31.18 -9.67 2.08
C ASP A 49 -29.95 -9.52 1.17
N ARG A 50 -28.85 -10.15 1.59
CA ARG A 50 -27.57 -10.10 0.88
C ARG A 50 -27.69 -10.59 -0.57
N GLN A 51 -28.50 -11.62 -0.82
CA GLN A 51 -28.61 -12.20 -2.15
C GLN A 51 -29.33 -11.23 -3.11
N THR A 52 -30.40 -10.58 -2.67
CA THR A 52 -31.10 -9.55 -3.44
C THR A 52 -30.24 -8.34 -3.73
N LEU A 53 -29.41 -7.89 -2.77
CA LEU A 53 -28.43 -6.81 -3.00
C LEU A 53 -27.43 -7.19 -4.08
N ILE A 54 -26.85 -8.40 -4.00
CA ILE A 54 -25.88 -8.91 -4.98
C ILE A 54 -26.52 -9.11 -6.35
N GLU A 55 -27.75 -9.60 -6.40
CA GLU A 55 -28.49 -9.77 -7.66
C GLU A 55 -28.80 -8.41 -8.31
N HIS A 56 -29.18 -7.40 -7.52
CA HIS A 56 -29.31 -6.03 -8.04
C HIS A 56 -27.97 -5.48 -8.55
N ALA A 57 -26.89 -5.71 -7.80
CA ALA A 57 -25.57 -5.28 -8.21
C ALA A 57 -25.13 -5.93 -9.54
N ARG A 58 -25.37 -7.24 -9.69
CA ARG A 58 -25.10 -7.96 -10.93
C ARG A 58 -25.94 -7.46 -12.10
N LYS A 59 -27.22 -7.13 -11.87
CA LYS A 59 -28.12 -6.56 -12.89
C LYS A 59 -27.65 -5.19 -13.38
N ASN A 60 -26.97 -4.43 -12.52
CA ASN A 60 -26.47 -3.11 -12.84
C ASN A 60 -25.14 -3.12 -13.63
N LEU A 61 -24.59 -4.30 -14.01
CA LEU A 61 -23.39 -4.40 -14.86
C LEU A 61 -22.15 -3.71 -14.28
N TYR A 62 -21.84 -3.87 -12.98
CA TYR A 62 -20.56 -3.42 -12.42
C TYR A 62 -19.35 -4.11 -13.07
N CYS A 63 -18.19 -3.46 -13.06
CA CYS A 63 -16.92 -4.18 -13.28
C CYS A 63 -16.66 -5.14 -12.12
N SER A 64 -15.87 -6.20 -12.37
CA SER A 64 -15.65 -7.28 -11.39
C SER A 64 -15.01 -6.77 -10.10
N ARG A 65 -14.06 -5.82 -10.19
CA ARG A 65 -13.45 -5.19 -9.00
C ARG A 65 -14.39 -4.31 -8.19
N CYS A 66 -15.27 -3.51 -8.82
CA CYS A 66 -16.29 -2.75 -8.09
C CYS A 66 -17.26 -3.68 -7.36
N ASN A 67 -17.61 -4.82 -7.96
CA ASN A 67 -18.43 -5.82 -7.29
C ASN A 67 -17.70 -6.45 -6.09
N GLY A 68 -16.38 -6.64 -6.17
CA GLY A 68 -15.54 -7.03 -5.03
C GLY A 68 -15.62 -6.04 -3.87
N LEU A 69 -15.36 -4.75 -4.13
CA LEU A 69 -15.44 -3.68 -3.12
C LEU A 69 -16.82 -3.57 -2.46
N LEU A 70 -17.89 -3.79 -3.23
CA LEU A 70 -19.25 -3.79 -2.69
C LEU A 70 -19.45 -4.91 -1.66
N LEU A 71 -18.91 -6.12 -1.94
CA LEU A 71 -19.00 -7.26 -1.03
C LEU A 71 -18.15 -7.07 0.23
N GLU A 72 -16.99 -6.44 0.09
CA GLU A 72 -16.13 -6.09 1.21
C GLU A 72 -16.79 -5.04 2.10
N SER A 73 -17.30 -3.96 1.50
CA SER A 73 -18.06 -2.91 2.21
C SER A 73 -19.26 -3.49 2.94
N PHE A 74 -20.00 -4.43 2.33
CA PHE A 74 -21.08 -5.15 3.01
C PHE A 74 -20.57 -5.91 4.25
N SER A 75 -19.42 -6.57 4.14
CA SER A 75 -18.83 -7.30 5.27
C SER A 75 -18.41 -6.36 6.40
N GLN A 76 -17.90 -5.17 6.06
CA GLN A 76 -17.58 -4.12 7.04
C GLN A 76 -18.85 -3.59 7.75
N ILE A 77 -19.96 -3.39 7.01
CA ILE A 77 -21.26 -3.01 7.60
C ILE A 77 -21.76 -4.10 8.55
N VAL A 78 -21.61 -5.38 8.20
CA VAL A 78 -21.97 -6.51 9.09
C VAL A 78 -21.15 -6.48 10.38
N MET A 79 -19.83 -6.24 10.29
CA MET A 79 -18.96 -6.14 11.45
C MET A 79 -19.34 -4.95 12.34
N TYR A 80 -19.63 -3.81 11.72
CA TYR A 80 -20.12 -2.61 12.39
C TYR A 80 -21.48 -2.82 13.09
N GLY A 81 -22.40 -3.54 12.45
CA GLY A 81 -23.67 -3.91 13.07
C GLY A 81 -23.46 -4.78 14.32
N LYS A 82 -22.54 -5.75 14.25
CA LYS A 82 -22.21 -6.63 15.39
C LYS A 82 -21.64 -5.87 16.59
N SER A 83 -20.78 -4.88 16.37
CA SER A 83 -20.22 -4.09 17.48
C SER A 83 -21.29 -3.25 18.20
N LEU A 84 -22.22 -2.65 17.46
CA LEU A 84 -23.38 -1.93 18.04
C LEU A 84 -24.26 -2.84 18.91
N HIS A 85 -24.49 -4.09 18.47
CA HIS A 85 -25.27 -5.06 19.26
C HIS A 85 -24.54 -5.55 20.51
N GLN A 86 -23.20 -5.50 20.52
CA GLN A 86 -22.37 -5.93 21.65
C GLN A 86 -22.31 -4.88 22.76
N GLU A 87 -22.28 -3.59 22.41
CA GLU A 87 -22.38 -2.47 23.38
C GLU A 87 -23.77 -2.37 24.03
N SER A 88 -24.81 -2.82 23.33
CA SER A 88 -26.21 -2.83 23.80
C SER A 88 -26.49 -3.87 24.90
N SER A 89 -25.52 -4.70 25.29
CA SER A 89 -25.63 -5.70 26.37
C SER A 89 -25.62 -5.08 27.79
N GLY A 90 -25.44 -3.77 27.93
CA GLY A 90 -25.42 -3.06 29.21
C GLY A 90 -26.57 -2.05 29.39
N LYS A 91 -27.80 -2.55 29.64
CA LYS A 91 -29.04 -1.79 29.94
C LYS A 91 -29.51 -0.78 28.86
N PRO A 92 -30.84 -0.69 28.60
CA PRO A 92 -31.35 0.33 27.68
C PRO A 92 -31.36 1.68 28.39
N ARG A 93 -30.42 2.58 28.05
CA ARG A 93 -30.66 4.02 28.25
C ARG A 93 -31.67 4.43 27.18
N ILE A 94 -32.95 4.31 27.50
CA ILE A 94 -33.95 5.20 26.89
C ILE A 94 -33.62 6.58 27.46
N GLN A 95 -32.68 7.27 26.81
CA GLN A 95 -32.63 8.71 26.89
C GLN A 95 -33.66 9.12 25.84
N GLU A 96 -34.84 9.54 26.31
CA GLU A 96 -35.76 10.32 25.49
C GLU A 96 -34.94 11.50 24.96
N VAL A 97 -34.50 11.41 23.71
CA VAL A 97 -33.85 12.52 23.03
C VAL A 97 -34.99 13.45 22.65
N GLU A 98 -35.06 14.58 23.35
CA GLU A 98 -35.90 15.71 22.98
C GLU A 98 -35.69 16.04 21.49
N PRO A 99 -36.76 16.31 20.72
CA PRO A 99 -36.74 16.36 19.26
C PRO A 99 -35.91 17.52 18.64
N ASP A 100 -35.25 18.35 19.47
CA ASP A 100 -34.51 19.55 19.05
C ASP A 100 -32.98 19.38 19.07
N ASP A 101 -32.46 18.26 19.60
CA ASP A 101 -31.01 17.95 19.68
C ASP A 101 -30.59 16.85 18.69
N VAL A 102 -31.20 16.84 17.50
CA VAL A 102 -30.77 15.98 16.39
C VAL A 102 -29.48 16.54 15.81
N GLN A 103 -28.36 16.23 16.48
CA GLN A 103 -27.04 16.24 15.84
C GLN A 103 -27.15 15.58 14.48
N ASP A 104 -26.57 16.21 13.46
CA ASP A 104 -26.69 15.88 12.04
C ASP A 104 -26.58 14.36 11.78
N LEU A 105 -27.73 13.67 11.78
CA LEU A 105 -27.83 12.21 11.66
C LEU A 105 -27.33 11.70 10.30
N SER A 106 -27.04 12.61 9.37
CA SER A 106 -26.44 12.32 8.07
C SER A 106 -24.97 11.85 8.18
N VAL A 107 -24.32 12.09 9.32
CA VAL A 107 -22.88 11.81 9.59
C VAL A 107 -22.65 10.41 10.18
N HIS A 108 -23.70 9.58 10.32
CA HIS A 108 -23.52 8.23 10.84
C HIS A 108 -22.62 7.38 9.92
N PRO A 109 -21.70 6.56 10.46
CA PRO A 109 -20.95 5.58 9.68
C PRO A 109 -21.89 4.77 8.77
N TRP A 110 -21.50 4.58 7.51
CA TRP A 110 -22.29 3.91 6.46
C TRP A 110 -23.63 4.58 6.11
N GLY A 111 -23.82 5.86 6.47
CA GLY A 111 -25.01 6.62 6.10
C GLY A 111 -26.30 6.08 6.73
N GLY A 112 -26.21 5.48 7.92
CA GLY A 112 -27.34 4.94 8.67
C GLY A 112 -27.67 3.47 8.38
N LEU A 113 -26.89 2.80 7.53
CA LEU A 113 -27.01 1.36 7.29
C LEU A 113 -26.47 0.54 8.48
N SER A 114 -27.14 -0.56 8.78
CA SER A 114 -26.72 -1.56 9.77
C SER A 114 -27.22 -2.95 9.36
N THR A 115 -26.91 -3.97 10.14
CA THR A 115 -27.39 -5.34 9.91
C THR A 115 -28.11 -5.93 11.11
N THR A 116 -29.15 -6.72 10.84
CA THR A 116 -29.78 -7.55 11.86
C THR A 116 -28.84 -8.69 12.29
N LYS A 117 -29.14 -9.38 13.41
CA LYS A 117 -28.38 -10.54 13.90
C LYS A 117 -28.20 -11.65 12.84
N ASP A 118 -29.18 -11.81 11.96
CA ASP A 118 -29.16 -12.78 10.86
C ASP A 118 -28.39 -12.31 9.60
N GLY A 119 -27.73 -11.15 9.65
CA GLY A 119 -26.94 -10.61 8.54
C GLY A 119 -27.76 -9.97 7.40
N ILE A 120 -29.02 -9.60 7.65
CA ILE A 120 -29.88 -8.87 6.70
C ILE A 120 -29.61 -7.37 6.85
N LEU A 121 -29.46 -6.66 5.73
CA LEU A 121 -29.23 -5.22 5.71
C LEU A 121 -30.51 -4.47 6.11
N THR A 122 -30.36 -3.47 6.97
CA THR A 122 -31.46 -2.61 7.43
C THR A 122 -30.91 -1.22 7.80
N LEU A 123 -31.77 -0.34 8.31
CA LEU A 123 -31.38 0.97 8.85
C LEU A 123 -31.31 0.91 10.38
N LEU A 124 -30.62 1.86 11.01
CA LEU A 124 -30.58 1.94 12.47
C LEU A 124 -31.96 2.21 13.08
N ASP A 125 -32.14 1.71 14.29
CA ASP A 125 -33.36 1.88 15.09
C ASP A 125 -33.78 3.34 15.26
N CYS A 126 -32.83 4.27 15.37
CA CYS A 126 -33.12 5.71 15.48
C CYS A 126 -33.81 6.29 14.23
N PHE A 127 -33.62 5.68 13.05
CA PHE A 127 -34.29 6.04 11.80
C PHE A 127 -35.61 5.29 11.58
N ILE A 128 -35.72 4.07 12.10
CA ILE A 128 -36.91 3.21 11.90
C ILE A 128 -38.01 3.52 12.93
N ASN A 129 -37.63 3.75 14.19
CA ASN A 129 -38.58 3.91 15.29
C ASN A 129 -39.20 5.32 15.37
N THR A 130 -38.63 6.29 14.66
CA THR A 130 -39.20 7.64 14.53
C THR A 130 -40.51 7.64 13.75
N ASN A 131 -41.52 8.33 14.28
CA ASN A 131 -42.80 8.54 13.60
C ASN A 131 -42.74 9.61 12.50
N SER A 132 -41.68 10.42 12.49
CA SER A 132 -41.46 11.44 11.47
C SER A 132 -40.77 10.82 10.26
N LEU A 133 -41.47 10.82 9.13
CA LEU A 133 -40.90 10.41 7.83
C LEU A 133 -39.72 11.30 7.41
N HIS A 134 -39.66 12.54 7.89
CA HIS A 134 -38.59 13.48 7.54
C HIS A 134 -37.21 12.95 7.93
N VAL A 135 -37.11 12.23 9.05
CA VAL A 135 -35.83 11.65 9.51
C VAL A 135 -35.38 10.55 8.54
N LEU A 136 -36.31 9.71 8.06
CA LEU A 136 -36.02 8.68 7.06
C LEU A 136 -35.72 9.31 5.68
N GLN A 137 -36.43 10.37 5.32
CA GLN A 137 -36.21 11.09 4.06
C GLN A 137 -34.80 11.71 4.03
N ASN A 138 -34.31 12.25 5.14
CA ASN A 138 -32.93 12.75 5.25
C ASN A 138 -31.89 11.68 4.90
N VAL A 139 -32.11 10.41 5.27
CA VAL A 139 -31.20 9.30 4.91
C VAL A 139 -31.14 9.11 3.40
N PHE A 140 -32.30 9.13 2.73
CA PHE A 140 -32.38 8.98 1.27
C PHE A 140 -31.87 10.22 0.51
N ASP A 141 -32.09 11.42 1.03
CA ASP A 141 -31.57 12.62 0.39
C ASP A 141 -30.04 12.70 0.55
N SER A 142 -29.51 12.33 1.72
CA SER A 142 -28.06 12.24 1.96
C SER A 142 -27.39 11.20 1.08
N SER A 143 -28.05 10.06 0.80
CA SER A 143 -27.48 9.05 -0.10
C SER A 143 -27.32 9.57 -1.54
N ARG A 144 -28.24 10.42 -2.01
CA ARG A 144 -28.13 11.09 -3.32
C ARG A 144 -27.02 12.12 -3.37
N VAL A 145 -26.84 12.88 -2.30
CA VAL A 145 -25.75 13.86 -2.23
C VAL A 145 -24.42 13.11 -2.37
N ARG A 146 -24.23 12.02 -1.61
CA ARG A 146 -23.04 11.15 -1.73
C ARG A 146 -22.90 10.53 -3.12
N GLU A 147 -23.98 10.06 -3.72
CA GLU A 147 -23.95 9.50 -5.09
C GLU A 147 -23.52 10.56 -6.11
N ARG A 148 -24.05 11.78 -6.00
CA ARG A 148 -23.72 12.90 -6.88
C ARG A 148 -22.29 13.39 -6.70
N GLU A 149 -21.81 13.49 -5.46
CA GLU A 149 -20.41 13.81 -5.14
C GLU A 149 -19.47 12.77 -5.75
N ARG A 150 -19.76 11.49 -5.57
CA ARG A 150 -19.01 10.39 -6.21
C ARG A 150 -19.02 10.52 -7.73
N GLU A 151 -20.16 10.81 -8.36
CA GLU A 151 -20.25 11.00 -9.81
C GLU A 151 -19.44 12.21 -10.31
N MET A 152 -19.34 13.27 -9.51
CA MET A 152 -18.53 14.46 -9.82
C MET A 152 -17.03 14.18 -9.67
N LEU A 153 -16.63 13.43 -8.65
CA LEU A 153 -15.23 13.05 -8.41
C LEU A 153 -14.73 12.00 -9.41
N TYR A 154 -15.60 11.06 -9.80
CA TYR A 154 -15.23 9.90 -10.62
C TYR A 154 -16.17 9.72 -11.82
N PRO A 155 -16.18 10.65 -12.80
CA PRO A 155 -17.10 10.60 -13.94
C PRO A 155 -16.87 9.39 -14.87
N ASP A 156 -15.66 8.83 -14.87
CA ASP A 156 -15.28 7.69 -15.72
C ASP A 156 -15.34 6.33 -15.00
N ALA A 157 -15.70 6.32 -13.71
CA ALA A 157 -15.89 5.10 -12.94
C ALA A 157 -17.20 4.37 -13.32
N CYS A 158 -17.38 3.18 -12.76
CA CYS A 158 -18.68 2.50 -12.79
C CYS A 158 -19.74 3.44 -12.23
N GLY A 159 -20.74 3.70 -13.06
CA GLY A 159 -21.80 4.64 -12.81
C GLY A 159 -21.44 6.11 -12.64
N GLY A 160 -20.33 6.56 -13.20
CA GLY A 160 -20.06 7.98 -13.40
C GLY A 160 -20.83 8.58 -14.58
N ALA A 161 -20.77 9.90 -14.71
CA ALA A 161 -21.39 10.70 -15.78
C ALA A 161 -22.92 10.53 -15.91
N GLY A 162 -23.62 10.39 -14.78
CA GLY A 162 -25.09 10.29 -14.74
C GLY A 162 -25.66 9.03 -15.38
N ARG A 163 -24.82 8.02 -15.66
CA ARG A 163 -25.23 6.74 -16.25
C ARG A 163 -25.96 5.83 -15.25
N GLY A 164 -26.16 6.28 -14.01
CA GLY A 164 -26.55 5.41 -12.89
C GLY A 164 -25.51 4.31 -12.70
N TRP A 165 -25.77 3.28 -11.90
CA TRP A 165 -24.78 2.25 -11.51
C TRP A 165 -24.29 1.28 -12.62
N ILE A 166 -24.06 1.75 -13.85
CA ILE A 166 -23.73 0.96 -15.04
C ILE A 166 -22.23 1.12 -15.39
N SER A 167 -21.54 0.01 -15.70
CA SER A 167 -20.17 0.06 -16.22
C SER A 167 -20.09 0.77 -17.58
N PRO A 168 -19.03 1.56 -17.86
CA PRO A 168 -18.82 2.17 -19.17
C PRO A 168 -18.54 1.10 -20.24
N VAL A 169 -19.61 0.51 -20.81
CA VAL A 169 -19.52 -0.31 -22.02
C VAL A 169 -19.40 0.65 -23.21
N ILE A 170 -18.20 0.75 -23.80
CA ILE A 170 -18.01 1.48 -25.06
C ILE A 170 -18.55 0.60 -26.19
N ALA A 171 -19.62 1.04 -26.85
CA ALA A 171 -20.35 0.26 -27.86
C ALA A 171 -19.62 0.06 -29.21
N ASN A 172 -18.33 0.42 -29.35
CA ASN A 172 -17.72 0.62 -30.67
C ASN A 172 -16.45 -0.19 -31.00
N TYR A 173 -16.18 -1.32 -30.32
CA TYR A 173 -15.21 -2.30 -30.84
C TYR A 173 -15.83 -3.69 -30.94
N GLY A 174 -15.92 -4.17 -32.17
CA GLY A 174 -16.53 -5.44 -32.53
C GLY A 174 -15.77 -6.65 -31.98
N ARG A 175 -16.51 -7.77 -31.87
CA ARG A 175 -16.04 -9.17 -31.75
C ARG A 175 -14.54 -9.33 -31.47
N GLY A 176 -14.13 -9.06 -30.24
CA GLY A 176 -12.87 -9.49 -29.65
C GLY A 176 -13.14 -9.76 -28.19
N HIS A 177 -12.91 -10.98 -27.72
CA HIS A 177 -12.84 -11.25 -26.30
C HIS A 177 -11.68 -10.42 -25.72
N GLY A 178 -12.01 -9.31 -25.08
CA GLY A 178 -11.07 -8.35 -24.49
C GLY A 178 -11.72 -7.73 -23.27
N THR A 179 -11.32 -8.25 -22.12
CA THR A 179 -11.64 -7.86 -20.75
C THR A 179 -11.60 -6.35 -20.51
N ARG A 180 -12.70 -5.77 -20.05
CA ARG A 180 -12.61 -4.63 -19.11
C ARG A 180 -13.07 -5.12 -17.74
N ASP A 181 -12.16 -5.82 -17.07
CA ASP A 181 -12.35 -6.29 -15.69
C ASP A 181 -12.36 -5.12 -14.68
N THR A 182 -11.91 -3.93 -15.08
CA THR A 182 -11.70 -2.76 -14.22
C THR A 182 -12.21 -1.47 -14.85
N CYS A 183 -12.79 -0.57 -14.05
CA CYS A 183 -13.22 0.78 -14.47
C CYS A 183 -12.22 1.86 -14.00
N ALA A 184 -12.43 3.13 -14.39
CA ALA A 184 -11.50 4.21 -14.06
C ALA A 184 -11.25 4.39 -12.55
N LEU A 185 -12.19 4.00 -11.69
CA LEU A 185 -11.95 3.99 -10.24
C LEU A 185 -10.75 3.12 -9.83
N HIS A 186 -10.48 2.04 -10.57
CA HIS A 186 -9.43 1.07 -10.29
C HIS A 186 -8.15 1.31 -11.09
N THR A 187 -8.18 2.25 -12.04
CA THR A 187 -7.07 2.52 -12.95
C THR A 187 -6.61 3.97 -12.91
N ALA A 188 -7.34 4.86 -12.23
CA ALA A 188 -6.95 6.25 -12.08
C ALA A 188 -5.77 6.35 -11.11
N ARG A 189 -4.74 7.07 -11.53
CA ARG A 189 -3.67 7.50 -10.62
C ARG A 189 -4.23 8.52 -9.64
N LEU A 190 -3.93 8.32 -8.36
CA LEU A 190 -4.22 9.28 -7.32
C LEU A 190 -2.95 10.10 -7.07
N SER A 191 -3.11 11.41 -6.90
CA SER A 191 -1.98 12.27 -6.52
C SER A 191 -1.46 11.91 -5.12
N CYS A 192 -0.17 12.13 -4.89
CA CYS A 192 0.46 12.01 -3.56
C CYS A 192 -0.34 12.72 -2.45
N ASP A 193 -0.86 13.93 -2.69
CA ASP A 193 -1.67 14.67 -1.71
C ASP A 193 -2.95 13.91 -1.32
N THR A 194 -3.64 13.31 -2.31
CA THR A 194 -4.85 12.50 -2.04
C THR A 194 -4.55 11.24 -1.24
N LEU A 195 -3.41 10.59 -1.53
CA LEU A 195 -2.95 9.41 -0.79
C LEU A 195 -2.54 9.77 0.64
N GLU A 196 -1.92 10.93 0.84
CA GLU A 196 -1.55 11.42 2.16
C GLU A 196 -2.77 11.77 3.03
N ASP A 197 -3.80 12.39 2.45
CA ASP A 197 -5.08 12.65 3.12
C ASP A 197 -5.78 11.35 3.52
N PHE A 198 -5.84 10.39 2.58
CA PHE A 198 -6.39 9.05 2.85
C PHE A 198 -5.62 8.36 3.98
N TRP A 199 -4.30 8.33 3.89
CA TRP A 199 -3.43 7.75 4.90
C TRP A 199 -3.66 8.40 6.27
N SER A 200 -3.78 9.73 6.31
CA SER A 200 -4.00 10.51 7.53
C SER A 200 -5.36 10.24 8.18
N ALA A 201 -6.36 9.83 7.41
CA ALA A 201 -7.68 9.45 7.91
C ALA A 201 -7.74 8.01 8.49
N LEU A 202 -6.80 7.13 8.13
CA LEU A 202 -6.77 5.74 8.60
C LEU A 202 -6.32 5.59 10.06
N ALA A 203 -6.82 4.55 10.73
CA ALA A 203 -6.31 4.12 12.03
C ALA A 203 -4.89 3.53 11.91
N GLU A 204 -4.12 3.58 13.00
CA GLU A 204 -2.73 3.09 13.02
C GLU A 204 -2.61 1.60 12.65
N GLU A 205 -3.52 0.76 13.14
CA GLU A 205 -3.57 -0.66 12.80
C GLU A 205 -3.75 -0.89 11.29
N THR A 206 -4.63 -0.12 10.65
CA THR A 206 -4.88 -0.19 9.21
C THR A 206 -3.67 0.27 8.40
N ARG A 207 -3.01 1.35 8.85
CA ARG A 207 -1.75 1.83 8.24
C ARG A 207 -0.66 0.77 8.28
N LEU A 208 -0.47 0.13 9.44
CA LEU A 208 0.52 -0.95 9.60
C LEU A 208 0.16 -2.15 8.72
N SER A 209 -1.13 -2.46 8.58
CA SER A 209 -1.60 -3.51 7.68
C SER A 209 -1.37 -3.18 6.21
N LEU A 210 -1.41 -1.91 5.79
CA LEU A 210 -1.13 -1.54 4.39
C LEU A 210 0.35 -1.67 4.04
N LEU A 211 1.24 -1.44 5.01
CA LEU A 211 2.69 -1.62 4.84
C LEU A 211 3.15 -3.07 5.06
N HIS A 212 2.21 -4.00 5.11
CA HIS A 212 2.45 -5.40 5.42
C HIS A 212 1.59 -6.28 4.52
N MET A 213 2.21 -7.19 3.76
CA MET A 213 1.48 -8.13 2.92
C MET A 213 2.02 -9.54 3.03
N LYS A 214 1.21 -10.52 2.62
CA LYS A 214 1.68 -11.91 2.59
C LYS A 214 2.77 -12.09 1.55
N GLU A 215 3.73 -12.96 1.87
CA GLU A 215 4.84 -13.29 0.97
C GLU A 215 4.34 -13.84 -0.37
N GLU A 216 3.29 -14.67 -0.36
CA GLU A 216 2.68 -15.24 -1.57
C GLU A 216 2.12 -14.16 -2.51
N ASP A 217 1.37 -13.21 -1.97
CA ASP A 217 0.76 -12.11 -2.73
C ASP A 217 1.83 -11.15 -3.29
N PHE A 218 2.88 -10.88 -2.50
CA PHE A 218 4.00 -10.05 -2.94
C PHE A 218 4.72 -10.69 -4.13
N ILE A 219 5.05 -11.98 -4.03
CA ILE A 219 5.74 -12.72 -5.10
C ILE A 219 4.89 -12.74 -6.37
N GLU A 220 3.58 -12.96 -6.26
CA GLU A 220 2.68 -12.94 -7.42
C GLU A 220 2.71 -11.58 -8.13
N ARG A 221 2.58 -10.48 -7.39
CA ARG A 221 2.64 -9.11 -7.95
C ARG A 221 4.02 -8.79 -8.53
N LEU A 222 5.09 -9.24 -7.89
CA LEU A 222 6.45 -9.09 -8.39
C LEU A 222 6.65 -9.84 -9.73
N MET A 223 6.12 -11.06 -9.85
CA MET A 223 6.19 -11.82 -11.11
C MET A 223 5.41 -11.13 -12.23
N HIS A 224 4.22 -10.62 -11.91
CA HIS A 224 3.43 -9.84 -12.87
C HIS A 224 4.21 -8.62 -13.38
N ARG A 225 4.94 -7.91 -12.52
CA ARG A 225 5.81 -6.80 -12.93
C ARG A 225 6.99 -7.25 -13.81
N PHE A 226 7.63 -8.38 -13.51
CA PHE A 226 8.68 -8.92 -14.38
C PHE A 226 8.18 -9.25 -15.79
N ASP A 227 6.96 -9.77 -15.91
CA ASP A 227 6.35 -10.12 -17.18
C ASP A 227 5.89 -8.88 -17.95
N SER A 228 5.27 -7.92 -17.27
CA SER A 228 4.83 -6.64 -17.84
C SER A 228 6.00 -5.85 -18.45
N LYS A 229 7.17 -5.89 -17.81
CA LYS A 229 8.37 -5.13 -18.20
C LYS A 229 9.38 -5.90 -19.07
N ARG A 230 9.05 -7.12 -19.51
CA ARG A 230 9.96 -8.02 -20.27
C ARG A 230 11.36 -8.16 -19.64
N PHE A 231 11.41 -8.22 -18.31
CA PHE A 231 12.65 -8.30 -17.55
C PHE A 231 13.43 -9.57 -17.94
N CYS A 232 14.73 -9.45 -18.23
CA CYS A 232 15.49 -10.60 -18.75
C CYS A 232 15.67 -11.70 -17.69
N ARG A 233 15.89 -12.95 -18.14
CA ARG A 233 15.93 -14.14 -17.27
C ARG A 233 17.01 -14.07 -16.19
N ASP A 234 18.17 -13.48 -16.48
CA ASP A 234 19.28 -13.43 -15.53
C ASP A 234 19.04 -12.36 -14.46
N CYS A 235 18.52 -11.20 -14.84
CA CYS A 235 18.10 -10.18 -13.87
C CYS A 235 16.97 -10.70 -12.97
N ARG A 236 15.98 -11.44 -13.51
CA ARG A 236 14.96 -12.12 -12.69
C ARG A 236 15.60 -13.05 -11.65
N ARG A 237 16.61 -13.83 -12.04
CA ARG A 237 17.31 -14.76 -11.14
C ARG A 237 18.04 -14.02 -10.03
N ASN A 238 18.69 -12.91 -10.35
CA ASN A 238 19.41 -12.09 -9.38
C ASN A 238 18.45 -11.49 -8.36
N VAL A 239 17.37 -10.84 -8.79
CA VAL A 239 16.38 -10.26 -7.85
C VAL A 239 15.75 -11.33 -6.95
N ILE A 240 15.41 -12.50 -7.49
CA ILE A 240 14.89 -13.61 -6.69
C ILE A 240 15.93 -14.17 -5.71
N ARG A 241 17.21 -14.17 -6.06
CA ARG A 241 18.29 -14.57 -5.15
C ARG A 241 18.37 -13.59 -3.99
N GLU A 242 18.45 -12.29 -4.25
CA GLU A 242 18.50 -11.27 -3.19
C GLU A 242 17.26 -11.31 -2.28
N PHE A 243 16.07 -11.53 -2.85
CA PHE A 243 14.84 -11.70 -2.05
C PHE A 243 14.93 -12.89 -1.09
N LYS A 244 15.52 -14.02 -1.52
CA LYS A 244 15.76 -15.18 -0.64
C LYS A 244 16.81 -14.89 0.42
N GLU A 245 17.84 -14.11 0.09
CA GLU A 245 18.86 -13.71 1.06
C GLU A 245 18.27 -12.82 2.15
N LEU A 246 17.41 -11.85 1.81
CA LEU A 246 16.66 -11.05 2.78
C LEU A 246 15.85 -11.92 3.76
N LYS A 247 15.25 -13.01 3.27
CA LYS A 247 14.50 -13.96 4.08
C LYS A 247 15.39 -14.76 5.05
N GLU A 248 16.57 -15.20 4.59
CA GLU A 248 17.50 -15.94 5.44
C GLU A 248 18.17 -15.05 6.50
N LEU A 249 18.38 -13.76 6.24
CA LEU A 249 18.90 -12.80 7.22
C LEU A 249 18.03 -12.75 8.49
N LYS A 250 16.69 -12.65 8.33
CA LYS A 250 15.75 -12.66 9.47
C LYS A 250 15.78 -14.01 10.20
N ARG A 251 15.90 -15.12 9.47
CA ARG A 251 15.94 -16.48 10.03
C ARG A 251 17.17 -16.73 10.90
N LEU A 252 18.32 -16.17 10.50
CA LEU A 252 19.59 -16.31 11.23
C LEU A 252 19.73 -15.31 12.39
N ARG A 253 18.75 -14.41 12.60
CA ARG A 253 18.86 -13.24 13.50
C ARG A 253 20.11 -12.40 13.22
N TRP A 254 20.59 -12.43 11.98
CA TRP A 254 21.70 -11.62 11.54
C TRP A 254 21.11 -10.27 11.17
N GLU A 255 21.28 -9.29 12.05
CA GLU A 255 20.96 -7.91 11.74
C GLU A 255 22.02 -7.41 10.75
N PRO A 256 21.65 -7.14 9.48
CA PRO A 256 22.59 -6.56 8.54
C PRO A 256 23.02 -5.22 9.11
N ARG A 257 24.34 -5.05 9.31
CA ARG A 257 24.89 -3.86 9.95
C ARG A 257 25.08 -2.72 8.95
N CYS A 258 24.05 -2.50 8.15
CA CYS A 258 23.96 -1.30 7.34
C CYS A 258 23.98 -0.12 8.30
N THR A 259 24.76 0.91 7.99
CA THR A 259 24.69 2.22 8.63
C THR A 259 23.77 3.13 7.81
N SER A 260 23.63 4.40 8.18
CA SER A 260 22.98 5.40 7.30
C SER A 260 23.80 5.69 6.05
N TRP A 261 25.08 5.31 6.03
CA TRP A 261 26.03 5.66 4.97
C TRP A 261 26.52 4.46 4.17
N PHE A 262 26.46 3.25 4.72
CA PHE A 262 26.93 2.04 4.06
C PHE A 262 25.99 0.86 4.22
N CYS A 263 25.91 0.04 3.18
CA CYS A 263 25.25 -1.25 3.22
C CYS A 263 26.28 -2.38 3.11
N VAL A 264 26.45 -3.12 4.20
CA VAL A 264 27.28 -4.32 4.26
C VAL A 264 26.35 -5.53 4.33
N ALA A 265 26.12 -6.17 3.19
CA ALA A 265 25.24 -7.33 3.07
C ALA A 265 26.00 -8.66 3.19
N ASP A 266 27.31 -8.63 2.92
CA ASP A 266 28.16 -9.80 3.09
C ASP A 266 28.29 -10.17 4.58
N THR A 267 28.40 -11.46 4.81
CA THR A 267 28.37 -12.07 6.14
C THR A 267 29.61 -12.90 6.45
N ALA A 268 30.64 -12.85 5.59
CA ALA A 268 31.89 -13.57 5.79
C ALA A 268 32.55 -13.28 7.17
N PHE A 269 32.45 -12.04 7.65
CA PHE A 269 32.77 -11.62 9.02
C PHE A 269 31.96 -10.36 9.37
N GLN A 270 31.92 -9.96 10.65
CA GLN A 270 31.16 -8.77 11.04
C GLN A 270 31.94 -7.52 10.64
N CYS A 271 31.33 -6.67 9.84
CA CYS A 271 31.93 -5.44 9.36
C CYS A 271 30.90 -4.29 9.40
N GLU A 272 31.31 -3.17 9.99
CA GLU A 272 30.56 -1.92 10.02
C GLU A 272 31.41 -0.82 9.41
N VAL A 273 30.86 -0.14 8.40
CA VAL A 273 31.52 0.95 7.69
C VAL A 273 30.77 2.25 7.95
N PHE A 274 31.52 3.28 8.31
CA PHE A 274 31.10 4.66 8.56
C PHE A 274 31.82 5.59 7.58
N GLU A 275 31.43 6.86 7.54
CA GLU A 275 32.03 7.87 6.66
C GLU A 275 33.55 8.02 6.84
N ASP A 276 34.04 7.93 8.09
CA ASP A 276 35.45 8.12 8.43
C ASP A 276 36.10 6.93 9.14
N ALA A 277 35.38 5.79 9.26
CA ALA A 277 35.81 4.69 10.09
C ALA A 277 35.31 3.33 9.60
N VAL A 278 36.11 2.29 9.86
CA VAL A 278 35.74 0.88 9.66
C VAL A 278 35.95 0.12 10.96
N LEU A 279 34.93 -0.62 11.36
CA LEU A 279 34.98 -1.54 12.48
C LEU A 279 34.79 -2.97 11.94
N VAL A 280 35.80 -3.80 12.17
CA VAL A 280 35.79 -5.21 11.76
C VAL A 280 35.88 -6.07 13.00
N ASP A 281 35.02 -7.09 13.08
CA ASP A 281 34.93 -8.03 14.19
C ASP A 281 34.71 -9.42 13.60
N TRP A 282 35.63 -10.36 13.82
CA TRP A 282 35.49 -11.72 13.30
C TRP A 282 35.09 -12.70 14.39
N PRO A 283 34.24 -13.69 14.07
CA PRO A 283 33.69 -14.65 15.01
C PRO A 283 34.74 -15.25 15.96
N GLN A 284 34.36 -15.41 17.24
CA GLN A 284 35.14 -16.17 18.22
C GLN A 284 35.44 -17.61 17.76
N SER A 285 34.67 -18.18 16.84
CA SER A 285 34.91 -19.49 16.24
C SER A 285 36.23 -19.57 15.43
N PHE A 286 36.79 -18.44 14.95
CA PHE A 286 38.17 -18.42 14.42
C PHE A 286 39.22 -18.59 15.53
N LEU A 287 38.90 -18.18 16.76
CA LEU A 287 39.78 -18.25 17.94
C LEU A 287 39.63 -19.57 18.71
N ASP A 288 38.44 -20.19 18.68
CA ASP A 288 38.12 -21.44 19.37
C ASP A 288 38.61 -22.72 18.64
N GLN A 289 39.04 -22.61 17.37
CA GLN A 289 39.75 -23.70 16.68
C GLN A 289 41.24 -23.72 17.06
N ASP A 290 41.53 -24.25 18.26
CA ASP A 290 42.84 -24.78 18.68
C ASP A 290 44.06 -23.83 18.53
N ARG A 291 43.90 -22.51 18.65
CA ARG A 291 45.01 -21.53 18.49
C ARG A 291 45.85 -21.78 17.22
N SER A 292 45.21 -22.20 16.14
CA SER A 292 45.91 -22.58 14.91
C SER A 292 46.30 -21.38 14.03
N TYR A 293 45.89 -20.17 14.39
CA TYR A 293 46.24 -18.92 13.70
C TYR A 293 47.40 -18.21 14.38
N HIS A 294 48.38 -17.78 13.56
CA HIS A 294 49.55 -17.02 13.98
C HIS A 294 49.22 -15.53 14.13
N HIS A 295 48.57 -14.96 13.11
CA HIS A 295 48.17 -13.56 13.05
C HIS A 295 47.06 -13.36 12.01
N PHE A 296 46.43 -12.20 12.08
CA PHE A 296 45.46 -11.71 11.12
C PHE A 296 46.00 -10.43 10.50
N GLU A 297 45.81 -10.31 9.19
CA GLU A 297 46.07 -9.07 8.45
C GLU A 297 44.76 -8.60 7.83
N TRP A 298 44.60 -7.30 7.68
CA TRP A 298 43.42 -6.76 7.02
C TRP A 298 43.76 -5.54 6.19
N ALA A 299 42.97 -5.28 5.15
CA ALA A 299 43.16 -4.19 4.22
C ALA A 299 41.83 -3.64 3.73
N ILE A 300 41.87 -2.45 3.15
CA ILE A 300 40.73 -1.81 2.49
C ILE A 300 41.16 -1.38 1.09
N GLY A 301 40.36 -1.73 0.09
CA GLY A 301 40.58 -1.29 -1.28
C GLY A 301 39.30 -0.86 -2.00
N THR A 302 39.46 -0.24 -3.16
CA THR A 302 38.34 0.16 -4.02
C THR A 302 37.77 -0.99 -4.84
N ASP A 303 38.51 -2.09 -5.00
CA ASP A 303 38.09 -3.31 -5.68
C ASP A 303 38.51 -4.57 -4.90
N GLU A 304 37.90 -5.70 -5.21
CA GLU A 304 38.24 -6.99 -4.61
C GLU A 304 39.75 -7.31 -4.77
N GLY A 305 40.40 -7.59 -3.65
CA GLY A 305 41.84 -7.89 -3.59
C GLY A 305 42.78 -6.68 -3.66
N LYS A 306 42.27 -5.46 -3.86
CA LYS A 306 43.07 -4.23 -3.73
C LYS A 306 43.23 -3.81 -2.26
N SER A 307 44.25 -2.99 -2.00
CA SER A 307 44.58 -2.44 -0.69
C SER A 307 45.05 -0.98 -0.80
N ASP A 308 44.42 -0.21 -1.68
CA ASP A 308 44.82 1.15 -2.08
C ASP A 308 44.31 2.25 -1.15
N ILE A 309 43.37 1.93 -0.25
CA ILE A 309 42.90 2.82 0.81
C ILE A 309 43.64 2.53 2.12
N LEU A 310 43.77 1.25 2.45
CA LEU A 310 44.55 0.76 3.58
C LEU A 310 45.33 -0.47 3.14
N GLU A 311 46.66 -0.37 3.17
CA GLU A 311 47.56 -1.52 2.97
C GLU A 311 47.37 -2.57 4.08
N PHE A 312 47.74 -3.82 3.79
CA PHE A 312 47.61 -4.92 4.75
C PHE A 312 48.31 -4.60 6.08
N GLU A 313 47.52 -4.46 7.14
CA GLU A 313 47.98 -4.19 8.49
C GLU A 313 47.90 -5.48 9.32
N ASP A 314 49.03 -5.93 9.86
CA ASP A 314 49.09 -7.03 10.82
C ASP A 314 48.56 -6.56 12.18
N VAL A 315 47.48 -7.20 12.65
CA VAL A 315 46.83 -6.90 13.93
C VAL A 315 47.04 -8.01 14.96
N GLY A 316 47.99 -8.91 14.70
CA GLY A 316 48.29 -10.06 15.55
C GLY A 316 47.08 -10.97 15.70
N ILE A 317 46.78 -11.39 16.92
CA ILE A 317 45.65 -12.28 17.24
C ILE A 317 44.40 -11.53 17.70
N ASN A 318 44.33 -10.22 17.47
CA ASN A 318 43.16 -9.43 17.85
C ASN A 318 41.94 -9.94 17.09
N GLY A 319 40.81 -10.14 17.78
CA GLY A 319 39.54 -10.56 17.14
C GLY A 319 38.72 -9.41 16.54
N LYS A 320 39.18 -8.17 16.78
CA LYS A 320 38.45 -6.95 16.45
C LYS A 320 39.40 -5.80 16.18
N VAL A 321 39.09 -5.02 15.17
CA VAL A 321 39.84 -3.83 14.76
C VAL A 321 38.87 -2.67 14.54
N HIS A 322 39.32 -1.47 14.89
CA HIS A 322 38.60 -0.23 14.63
C HIS A 322 39.60 0.80 14.10
N ARG A 323 39.42 1.20 12.85
CA ARG A 323 40.21 2.23 12.19
C ARG A 323 39.36 3.48 12.01
N LYS A 324 39.92 4.64 12.36
CA LYS A 324 39.30 5.96 12.18
C LYS A 324 40.19 6.83 11.30
N GLY A 325 39.65 7.93 10.79
CA GLY A 325 40.36 8.89 9.94
C GLY A 325 40.60 8.36 8.52
N LEU A 326 39.71 7.48 8.05
CA LEU A 326 39.63 7.07 6.66
C LEU A 326 38.79 8.09 5.89
N ASP A 327 38.99 8.19 4.59
CA ASP A 327 38.19 9.04 3.71
C ASP A 327 37.36 8.13 2.80
N LEU A 328 36.13 7.80 3.23
CA LEU A 328 35.27 6.79 2.59
C LEU A 328 34.07 7.41 1.86
N ASP A 329 34.14 8.65 1.41
CA ASP A 329 33.05 9.30 0.66
C ASP A 329 33.22 9.24 -0.88
N GLN A 330 34.42 8.87 -1.35
CA GLN A 330 34.83 9.06 -2.75
C GLN A 330 34.28 8.00 -3.71
N PHE A 331 34.15 6.74 -3.25
CA PHE A 331 33.80 5.60 -4.07
C PHE A 331 32.43 5.01 -3.70
N GLU A 332 31.83 4.29 -4.66
CA GLU A 332 30.54 3.60 -4.47
C GLU A 332 30.69 2.28 -3.73
N ASP A 333 31.84 1.63 -3.84
CA ASP A 333 32.11 0.32 -3.25
C ASP A 333 33.48 0.31 -2.56
N TYR A 334 33.52 -0.34 -1.41
CA TYR A 334 34.74 -0.60 -0.64
C TYR A 334 34.83 -2.07 -0.32
N PHE A 335 36.03 -2.63 -0.45
CA PHE A 335 36.30 -4.04 -0.20
C PHE A 335 37.20 -4.14 1.03
N VAL A 336 36.65 -4.74 2.09
CA VAL A 336 37.39 -5.04 3.32
C VAL A 336 37.86 -6.48 3.23
N THR A 337 39.17 -6.68 3.21
CA THR A 337 39.78 -8.01 3.07
C THR A 337 40.44 -8.41 4.38
N LEU A 338 40.13 -9.61 4.86
CA LEU A 338 40.72 -10.23 6.03
C LEU A 338 41.53 -11.46 5.61
N ARG A 339 42.80 -11.51 6.01
CA ARG A 339 43.69 -12.65 5.85
C ARG A 339 43.96 -13.29 7.21
N ALA A 340 43.61 -14.55 7.33
CA ALA A 340 43.87 -15.36 8.51
C ALA A 340 45.04 -16.31 8.23
N TRP A 341 46.19 -16.05 8.86
CA TRP A 341 47.40 -16.85 8.70
C TRP A 341 47.50 -17.92 9.76
N ARG A 342 47.66 -19.17 9.33
CA ARG A 342 47.84 -20.32 10.23
C ARG A 342 49.30 -20.54 10.60
N LEU A 343 49.52 -21.22 11.73
CA LEU A 343 50.87 -21.63 12.18
C LEU A 343 51.59 -22.54 11.18
N ASP A 344 50.86 -23.23 10.30
CA ASP A 344 51.41 -24.06 9.22
C ASP A 344 51.75 -23.29 7.94
N GLY A 345 51.58 -21.96 7.95
CA GLY A 345 51.88 -21.06 6.82
C GLY A 345 50.77 -20.94 5.79
N ARG A 346 49.61 -21.59 5.96
CA ARG A 346 48.46 -21.39 5.07
C ARG A 346 47.72 -20.10 5.39
N CYS A 347 47.31 -19.38 4.36
CA CYS A 347 46.47 -18.19 4.46
C CYS A 347 45.05 -18.51 3.96
N ALA A 348 44.04 -18.15 4.76
CA ALA A 348 42.66 -18.08 4.33
C ALA A 348 42.29 -16.61 4.15
N GLU A 349 41.77 -16.25 2.98
CA GLU A 349 41.34 -14.89 2.66
C GLU A 349 39.81 -14.83 2.62
N PHE A 350 39.26 -13.81 3.25
CA PHE A 350 37.84 -13.49 3.27
C PHE A 350 37.67 -12.03 2.84
N CYS A 351 36.64 -11.74 2.06
CA CYS A 351 36.35 -10.39 1.61
C CYS A 351 34.91 -10.04 1.96
N VAL A 352 34.67 -8.78 2.34
CA VAL A 352 33.36 -8.20 2.56
C VAL A 352 33.26 -6.94 1.72
N LYS A 353 32.23 -6.87 0.88
CA LYS A 353 31.89 -5.68 0.09
C LYS A 353 30.96 -4.75 0.91
N ALA A 354 31.35 -3.49 1.00
CA ALA A 354 30.57 -2.41 1.60
C ALA A 354 30.18 -1.39 0.53
N HIS A 355 28.88 -1.23 0.32
CA HIS A 355 28.34 -0.30 -0.69
C HIS A 355 27.97 1.03 -0.05
N ALA A 356 28.44 2.15 -0.61
CA ALA A 356 28.13 3.50 -0.13
C ALA A 356 26.70 3.89 -0.52
N LEU A 357 25.88 4.17 0.50
CA LEU A 357 24.49 4.63 0.35
C LEU A 357 24.39 6.15 0.23
N LYS A 358 25.43 6.89 0.65
CA LYS A 358 25.47 8.37 0.61
C LYS A 358 24.22 9.03 1.25
N GLY A 359 23.71 8.44 2.33
CA GLY A 359 22.51 8.90 3.04
C GLY A 359 21.19 8.27 2.61
N GLN A 360 21.18 7.47 1.53
CA GLN A 360 19.99 6.72 1.12
C GLN A 360 19.70 5.54 2.07
N SER A 361 18.43 5.17 2.20
CA SER A 361 18.03 4.06 3.06
C SER A 361 18.32 2.70 2.41
N CYS A 362 19.14 1.85 3.04
CA CYS A 362 19.37 0.50 2.49
C CYS A 362 18.10 -0.36 2.51
N VAL A 363 17.93 -1.14 1.45
CA VAL A 363 16.88 -2.15 1.26
C VAL A 363 16.70 -3.04 2.48
N HIS A 364 17.78 -3.46 3.14
CA HIS A 364 17.72 -4.31 4.34
C HIS A 364 16.99 -3.69 5.54
N ARG A 365 16.96 -2.36 5.64
CA ARG A 365 16.22 -1.62 6.69
C ARG A 365 14.81 -1.24 6.24
N ARG A 366 14.58 -1.30 4.92
CA ARG A 366 13.37 -0.85 4.25
C ARG A 366 12.40 -1.96 3.97
N LEU A 367 12.89 -3.09 3.49
CA LEU A 367 12.14 -4.27 3.11
C LEU A 367 12.51 -5.43 4.04
N ILE A 368 11.54 -5.84 4.85
CA ILE A 368 11.70 -6.89 5.85
C ILE A 368 10.89 -8.10 5.41
N VAL A 369 11.55 -9.23 5.20
CA VAL A 369 10.92 -10.49 4.77
C VAL A 369 11.03 -11.53 5.86
N GLY A 370 9.90 -12.04 6.34
CA GLY A 370 9.87 -13.23 7.19
C GLY A 370 8.55 -13.45 7.91
N ASP A 371 8.45 -14.60 8.59
CA ASP A 371 7.21 -15.09 9.22
C ASP A 371 6.04 -15.26 8.24
N GLY A 372 6.33 -15.43 6.95
CA GLY A 372 5.34 -15.54 5.86
C GLY A 372 4.84 -14.21 5.32
N PHE A 373 5.47 -13.09 5.73
CA PHE A 373 5.06 -11.75 5.34
C PHE A 373 6.24 -10.91 4.83
N VAL A 374 5.89 -9.90 4.04
CA VAL A 374 6.78 -8.84 3.55
C VAL A 374 6.27 -7.54 4.14
N THR A 375 7.15 -6.79 4.78
CA THR A 375 6.85 -5.48 5.38
C THR A 375 7.77 -4.45 4.79
N ILE A 376 7.23 -3.30 4.40
CA ILE A 376 8.00 -2.14 3.99
C ILE A 376 7.90 -1.04 5.03
N THR A 377 8.99 -0.35 5.33
CA THR A 377 8.93 0.84 6.18
C THR A 377 8.60 2.07 5.32
N LYS A 378 8.03 3.14 5.91
CA LYS A 378 7.72 4.38 5.17
C LYS A 378 8.95 5.28 4.97
N GLY A 379 9.95 5.20 5.87
CA GLY A 379 11.23 5.90 5.73
C GLY A 379 11.18 7.17 6.54
N GLU A 380 11.58 8.29 5.94
CA GLU A 380 11.50 9.60 6.57
C GLU A 380 10.04 10.05 6.75
N SER A 381 9.22 9.91 5.71
CA SER A 381 7.80 10.27 5.73
C SER A 381 6.97 9.38 4.80
N ILE A 382 5.64 9.38 4.97
CA ILE A 382 4.76 8.66 4.03
C ILE A 382 4.66 9.39 2.69
N ARG A 383 4.78 10.72 2.68
CA ARG A 383 4.81 11.51 1.45
C ARG A 383 6.00 11.10 0.57
N SER A 384 7.20 11.10 1.14
CA SER A 384 8.41 10.66 0.42
C SER A 384 8.30 9.22 -0.09
N PHE A 385 7.58 8.35 0.63
CA PHE A 385 7.29 7.00 0.16
C PHE A 385 6.41 7.00 -1.10
N PHE A 386 5.35 7.81 -1.15
CA PHE A 386 4.48 7.91 -2.33
C PHE A 386 5.18 8.59 -3.51
N GLU A 387 5.97 9.63 -3.25
CA GLU A 387 6.79 10.30 -4.27
C GLU A 387 7.80 9.32 -4.88
N HIS A 388 8.54 8.57 -4.07
CA HIS A 388 9.47 7.53 -4.55
C HIS A 388 8.78 6.47 -5.39
N ALA A 389 7.55 6.09 -5.03
CA ALA A 389 6.77 5.14 -5.81
C ALA A 389 6.26 5.74 -7.13
N GLU A 390 5.94 7.03 -7.20
CA GLU A 390 5.64 7.73 -8.46
C GLU A 390 6.88 7.80 -9.36
N GLU A 391 8.02 8.22 -8.81
CA GLU A 391 9.30 8.29 -9.54
C GLU A 391 9.70 6.94 -10.11
N ALA A 392 9.63 5.87 -9.29
CA ALA A 392 9.91 4.52 -9.75
C ALA A 392 8.97 4.06 -10.87
N GLU A 393 7.68 4.45 -10.83
CA GLU A 393 6.72 4.14 -11.90
C GLU A 393 6.96 4.96 -13.17
N GLU A 394 7.38 6.22 -13.07
CA GLU A 394 7.68 7.09 -14.21
C GLU A 394 8.97 6.70 -14.92
N GLU A 395 10.04 6.40 -14.17
CA GLU A 395 11.29 5.83 -14.72
C GLU A 395 11.00 4.56 -15.54
N ASP A 396 9.98 3.78 -15.14
CA ASP A 396 9.57 2.58 -15.86
C ASP A 396 8.79 2.84 -17.16
N GLU A 397 8.11 3.98 -17.28
CA GLU A 397 7.27 4.34 -18.44
C GLU A 397 8.06 5.03 -19.55
N ASP A 398 9.01 5.89 -19.19
CA ASP A 398 9.88 6.58 -20.14
C ASP A 398 10.74 5.57 -20.93
N ASP A 399 11.22 4.51 -20.28
CA ASP A 399 11.92 3.36 -20.89
C ASP A 399 11.08 2.61 -21.96
N ALA A 400 9.76 2.74 -21.93
CA ALA A 400 8.84 2.09 -22.87
C ALA A 400 8.52 2.95 -24.10
N MET A 401 8.58 4.29 -23.98
CA MET A 401 8.20 5.24 -25.03
C MET A 401 9.30 5.42 -26.10
N ASP A 402 10.56 5.13 -25.78
CA ASP A 402 11.69 5.18 -26.72
C ASP A 402 11.78 3.99 -27.71
N ARG A 403 10.75 3.15 -27.77
CA ARG A 403 10.71 1.92 -28.58
C ARG A 403 10.21 2.09 -30.01
N ASP A 404 9.61 3.23 -30.38
CA ASP A 404 8.98 3.44 -31.69
C ASP A 404 9.86 4.21 -32.72
N GLY A 405 11.12 4.48 -32.39
CA GLY A 405 12.11 5.04 -33.31
C GLY A 405 12.74 3.96 -34.20
N ASN A 406 12.18 3.73 -35.38
CA ASN A 406 12.81 2.94 -36.44
C ASN A 406 14.03 3.68 -37.01
N ASP A 407 15.21 3.53 -36.40
CA ASP A 407 16.50 3.87 -36.99
C ASP A 407 17.49 2.69 -36.80
N PRO A 408 17.91 2.02 -37.89
CA PRO A 408 19.01 1.07 -37.83
C PRO A 408 20.31 1.87 -37.93
N ASP A 409 21.16 1.77 -36.90
CA ASP A 409 22.50 2.38 -36.76
C ASP A 409 22.60 3.61 -35.85
N VAL A 410 22.03 3.54 -34.65
CA VAL A 410 22.55 4.29 -33.50
C VAL A 410 22.86 3.31 -32.37
N ASP A 411 24.16 3.08 -32.15
CA ASP A 411 24.71 2.44 -30.96
C ASP A 411 24.47 3.38 -29.76
N GLY A 412 23.23 3.35 -29.27
CA GLY A 412 22.72 4.15 -28.17
C GLY A 412 22.13 3.24 -27.11
N ALA A 413 23.00 2.49 -26.43
CA ALA A 413 22.61 1.76 -25.23
C ALA A 413 22.16 2.74 -24.14
N HIS A 414 20.86 3.01 -24.07
CA HIS A 414 20.24 3.49 -22.83
C HIS A 414 19.70 2.25 -22.10
N PRO A 415 20.26 1.94 -20.91
CA PRO A 415 20.08 0.66 -20.27
C PRO A 415 18.79 0.68 -19.48
N GLN A 416 17.84 -0.19 -19.81
CA GLN A 416 16.96 -0.74 -18.79
C GLN A 416 17.89 -1.12 -17.61
N LYS A 417 17.72 -0.52 -16.41
CA LYS A 417 18.63 -0.72 -15.24
C LYS A 417 18.69 -2.22 -14.92
N HIS A 418 19.59 -2.91 -15.58
CA HIS A 418 19.63 -4.36 -15.49
C HIS A 418 20.15 -4.70 -14.10
N ALA A 419 19.39 -5.49 -13.34
CA ALA A 419 19.81 -6.06 -12.06
C ALA A 419 20.96 -7.08 -12.24
N LYS A 420 22.12 -6.61 -12.72
CA LYS A 420 23.32 -7.41 -13.01
C LYS A 420 24.14 -7.65 -11.75
N SER A 421 24.16 -6.67 -10.84
CA SER A 421 24.78 -6.79 -9.52
C SER A 421 23.73 -7.10 -8.44
N PRO A 422 24.15 -7.68 -7.29
CA PRO A 422 23.31 -7.80 -6.10
C PRO A 422 22.73 -6.45 -5.65
N GLU A 423 23.50 -5.37 -5.76
CA GLU A 423 23.08 -4.03 -5.37
C GLU A 423 21.90 -3.53 -6.22
N LEU A 424 22.04 -3.56 -7.55
CA LEU A 424 20.98 -3.18 -8.48
C LEU A 424 19.75 -4.09 -8.36
N ALA A 425 19.97 -5.36 -8.03
CA ALA A 425 18.88 -6.30 -7.78
C ALA A 425 18.11 -5.96 -6.49
N ARG A 426 18.81 -5.51 -5.45
CA ARG A 426 18.19 -5.03 -4.20
C ARG A 426 17.46 -3.70 -4.43
N GLU A 427 18.06 -2.75 -5.12
CA GLU A 427 17.45 -1.46 -5.48
C GLU A 427 16.13 -1.69 -6.23
N PHE A 428 16.16 -2.47 -7.32
CA PHE A 428 14.96 -2.84 -8.06
C PHE A 428 13.90 -3.50 -7.17
N LEU A 429 14.31 -4.36 -6.25
CA LEU A 429 13.38 -5.03 -5.33
C LEU A 429 12.69 -4.02 -4.39
N LEU A 430 13.42 -3.01 -3.92
CA LEU A 430 12.86 -1.94 -3.10
C LEU A 430 11.91 -1.07 -3.90
N ASP A 431 12.25 -0.70 -5.13
CA ASP A 431 11.38 0.09 -6.01
C ASP A 431 10.10 -0.67 -6.32
N ALA A 432 10.24 -1.92 -6.76
CA ALA A 432 9.10 -2.80 -7.01
C ALA A 432 8.21 -2.96 -5.77
N ALA A 433 8.81 -3.09 -4.58
CA ALA A 433 8.05 -3.15 -3.35
C ALA A 433 7.32 -1.84 -3.06
N THR A 434 8.00 -0.70 -3.12
CA THR A 434 7.41 0.62 -2.85
C THR A 434 6.19 0.86 -3.73
N VAL A 435 6.29 0.50 -5.01
CA VAL A 435 5.17 0.61 -5.93
C VAL A 435 4.04 -0.39 -5.62
N ILE A 436 4.37 -1.67 -5.39
CA ILE A 436 3.36 -2.70 -5.05
C ILE A 436 2.58 -2.32 -3.79
N PHE A 437 3.23 -1.71 -2.82
CA PHE A 437 2.62 -1.24 -1.58
C PHE A 437 1.78 0.03 -1.77
N LYS A 438 2.16 0.94 -2.67
CA LYS A 438 1.32 2.08 -3.09
C LYS A 438 0.04 1.63 -3.81
N GLU A 439 0.09 0.54 -4.57
CA GLU A 439 -1.06 0.00 -5.33
C GLU A 439 -2.10 -0.75 -4.47
N GLN A 440 -1.81 -1.01 -3.18
CA GLN A 440 -2.76 -1.63 -2.25
C GLN A 440 -3.85 -0.64 -1.85
#